data_AF-A0A7S3NAZ6-F1
#
_entry.id   AF-A0A7S3NAZ6-F1
#
_cell.length_a   1.000
_cell.length_b   1.000
_cell.length_c   1.000
_cell.angle_alpha   90.00
_cell.angle_beta   90.00
_cell.angle_gamma   90.00
#
_symmetry.space_group_name_H-M   'P 1'
#
loop_
_entity.id
_entity.type
_entity.pdbx_description
1 polymer ?
#
loop_
_entity_poly.entity_id
_entity_poly.type
_entity_poly.pdbx_seq_one_letter_code
_entity_poly.pdbx_strand_id
1 'polypeptide(L)'
;MVRTSYKCRQLSAKILQALVLVSDNNYYRIVELLKECLGDSMKHEEVSEQYFEILGELLAKDKIDEIVRKNQENEDLYISILSGLFEQVTLKCIALGYVQKKKERLGIDGLYVDMNQGKGLGEIIDIASNMIQVDFIKKEFKSGTYTYATIKSLLSIRKLFLLKNKTLINCENKINKMFKEINSDSDEEKHNFILACIRLTEECDKQEVAFLYEHIKNIIDPVKHIPNYQLNLIKNPNHEIYLRGRMSKNPYSLKDLGASMRDVLDKIC
;
A
#
# COMPACT_ATOMS: atom_id res chain seq x y z
N MET A 1 11.97 33.34 2.18
CA MET A 1 11.32 32.47 1.17
C MET A 1 9.92 33.02 0.92
N VAL A 2 9.67 33.52 -0.29
CA VAL A 2 8.44 34.25 -0.63
C VAL A 2 7.26 33.29 -0.59
N ARG A 3 6.37 33.43 0.40
CA ARG A 3 5.05 32.79 0.38
C ARG A 3 4.29 33.36 -0.81
N THR A 4 4.31 32.69 -1.95
CA THR A 4 3.38 33.00 -3.03
C THR A 4 1.96 32.89 -2.47
N SER A 5 1.15 33.92 -2.68
CA SER A 5 -0.23 33.97 -2.20
C SER A 5 -0.97 32.69 -2.62
N TYR A 6 -1.76 32.10 -1.74
CA TYR A 6 -2.59 30.91 -2.03
C TYR A 6 -3.39 31.07 -3.34
N LYS A 7 -3.85 32.30 -3.63
CA LYS A 7 -4.51 32.67 -4.89
C LYS A 7 -3.63 32.48 -6.12
N CYS A 8 -2.33 32.81 -6.04
CA CYS A 8 -1.39 32.60 -7.14
C CYS A 8 -1.18 31.11 -7.41
N ARG A 9 -1.07 30.27 -6.36
CA ARG A 9 -0.97 28.81 -6.52
C ARG A 9 -2.21 28.21 -7.18
N GLN A 10 -3.40 28.62 -6.75
CA GLN A 10 -4.66 28.19 -7.37
C GLN A 10 -4.80 28.64 -8.82
N LEU A 11 -4.39 29.87 -9.15
CA LEU A 11 -4.40 30.35 -10.54
C LEU A 11 -3.42 29.57 -11.41
N SER A 12 -2.19 29.34 -10.94
CA SER A 12 -1.22 28.50 -11.65
C SER A 12 -1.73 27.08 -11.87
N ALA A 13 -2.39 26.48 -10.88
CA ALA A 13 -3.02 25.16 -11.00
C ALA A 13 -4.06 25.13 -12.13
N LYS A 14 -4.96 26.12 -12.16
CA LYS A 14 -5.99 26.25 -13.20
C LYS A 14 -5.40 26.48 -14.59
N ILE A 15 -4.32 27.24 -14.70
CA ILE A 15 -3.62 27.46 -15.97
C ILE A 15 -3.01 26.14 -16.46
N LEU A 16 -2.36 25.37 -15.59
CA LEU A 16 -1.81 24.06 -15.93
C LEU A 16 -2.90 23.08 -16.40
N GLN A 17 -4.03 23.01 -15.68
CA GLN A 17 -5.18 22.20 -16.09
C GLN A 17 -5.74 22.63 -17.44
N ALA A 18 -5.81 23.94 -17.72
CA ALA A 18 -6.26 24.44 -19.01
C ALA A 18 -5.29 24.09 -20.14
N LEU A 19 -3.97 24.17 -19.90
CA LEU A 19 -2.93 23.84 -20.90
C LEU A 19 -2.92 22.35 -21.28
N VAL A 20 -3.28 21.48 -20.34
CA VAL A 20 -3.44 20.04 -20.58
C VAL A 20 -4.59 19.75 -21.56
N LEU A 21 -5.66 20.55 -21.53
CA LEU A 21 -6.80 20.38 -22.44
C LEU A 21 -6.50 20.85 -23.88
N VAL A 22 -5.42 21.60 -24.10
CA VAL A 22 -5.10 22.20 -25.40
C VAL A 22 -4.40 21.20 -26.33
N SER A 23 -3.52 20.33 -25.81
CA SER A 23 -2.86 19.29 -26.62
C SER A 23 -2.26 18.17 -25.76
N ASP A 24 -2.23 16.96 -26.32
CA ASP A 24 -1.59 15.80 -25.68
C ASP A 24 -0.08 16.01 -25.49
N ASN A 25 0.58 16.75 -26.40
CA ASN A 25 2.01 17.08 -26.27
C ASN A 25 2.29 18.00 -25.05
N ASN A 26 1.39 18.93 -24.75
CA ASN A 26 1.49 19.77 -23.56
C ASN A 26 1.33 18.93 -22.28
N TYR A 27 0.44 17.93 -22.31
CA TYR A 27 0.26 17.01 -21.18
C TYR A 27 1.58 16.31 -20.83
N TYR A 28 2.26 15.68 -21.80
CA TYR A 28 3.52 14.96 -21.52
C TYR A 28 4.62 15.89 -21.00
N ARG A 29 4.76 17.06 -21.62
CA ARG A 29 5.73 18.09 -21.20
C ARG A 29 5.49 18.55 -19.76
N ILE A 30 4.22 18.75 -19.39
CA ILE A 30 3.83 19.14 -18.03
C ILE A 30 4.13 18.01 -17.05
N VAL A 31 3.83 16.76 -17.42
CA VAL A 31 4.09 15.59 -16.58
C VAL A 31 5.60 15.38 -16.34
N GLU A 32 6.44 15.56 -17.37
CA GLU A 32 7.90 15.54 -17.21
C GLU A 32 8.41 16.64 -16.26
N LEU A 33 7.94 17.88 -16.42
CA LEU A 33 8.31 18.99 -15.54
C LEU A 33 7.85 18.76 -14.09
N LEU A 34 6.66 18.18 -13.91
CA LEU A 34 6.16 17.81 -12.59
C LEU A 34 7.02 16.70 -11.97
N LYS A 35 7.46 15.71 -12.76
CA LYS A 35 8.39 14.66 -12.30
C LYS A 35 9.70 15.26 -11.77
N GLU A 36 10.29 16.21 -12.48
CA GLU A 36 11.52 16.89 -12.02
C GLU A 36 11.33 17.64 -10.70
N CYS A 37 10.14 18.20 -10.48
CA CYS A 37 9.81 18.93 -9.25
C CYS A 37 9.48 18.01 -8.06
N LEU A 38 9.34 16.69 -8.25
CA LEU A 38 8.86 15.77 -7.21
C LEU A 38 9.75 15.77 -5.95
N GLY A 39 11.07 15.79 -6.12
CA GLY A 39 12.02 15.76 -5.00
C GLY A 39 11.95 17.01 -4.12
N ASP A 40 11.79 18.19 -4.72
CA ASP A 40 11.66 19.45 -3.97
C ASP A 40 10.27 19.59 -3.34
N SER A 41 9.25 19.06 -4.01
CA SER A 41 7.87 19.02 -3.49
C SER A 41 7.80 18.26 -2.17
N MET A 42 8.56 17.16 -2.05
CA MET A 42 8.65 16.33 -0.84
C MET A 42 9.43 16.96 0.32
N LYS A 43 10.31 17.93 0.06
CA LYS A 43 10.99 18.70 1.11
C LYS A 43 10.06 19.74 1.76
N HIS A 44 9.03 20.19 1.03
CA HIS A 44 8.15 21.28 1.42
C HIS A 44 6.66 20.86 1.45
N GLU A 45 6.35 19.78 2.17
CA GLU A 45 5.01 19.14 2.20
C GLU A 45 3.86 20.11 2.54
N GLU A 46 4.07 21.07 3.45
CA GLU A 46 3.03 22.04 3.84
C GLU A 46 2.57 22.96 2.70
N VAL A 47 3.41 23.11 1.66
CA VAL A 47 3.18 24.06 0.55
C VAL A 47 2.82 23.31 -0.75
N SER A 48 3.07 22.01 -0.81
CA SER A 48 2.99 21.18 -2.02
C SER A 48 1.68 20.40 -2.19
N GLU A 49 0.67 20.62 -1.34
CA GLU A 49 -0.64 19.94 -1.45
C GLU A 49 -1.27 20.09 -2.85
N GLN A 50 -1.28 21.32 -3.40
CA GLN A 50 -1.81 21.56 -4.76
C GLN A 50 -1.00 20.85 -5.85
N TYR A 51 0.29 20.61 -5.62
CA TYR A 51 1.13 19.88 -6.57
C TYR A 51 0.72 18.40 -6.61
N PHE A 52 0.53 17.77 -5.45
CA PHE A 52 0.12 16.37 -5.39
C PHE A 52 -1.32 16.15 -5.89
N GLU A 53 -2.22 17.12 -5.66
CA GLU A 53 -3.57 17.10 -6.26
C GLU A 53 -3.51 17.10 -7.79
N ILE A 54 -2.77 18.03 -8.40
CA ILE A 54 -2.62 18.10 -9.86
C ILE A 54 -1.95 16.85 -10.40
N LEU A 55 -0.87 16.39 -9.76
CA LEU A 55 -0.15 15.19 -10.19
C LEU A 55 -1.05 13.96 -10.13
N GLY A 56 -1.85 13.82 -9.07
CA GLY A 56 -2.82 12.74 -8.93
C GLY A 56 -3.96 12.81 -9.95
N GLU A 57 -4.45 13.99 -10.30
CA GLU A 57 -5.45 14.18 -11.35
C GLU A 57 -4.92 13.88 -12.75
N LEU A 58 -3.64 14.15 -13.02
CA LEU A 58 -3.01 13.86 -14.31
C LEU A 58 -2.69 12.37 -14.43
N LEU A 59 -2.20 11.76 -13.35
CA LEU A 59 -1.86 10.34 -13.28
C LEU A 59 -3.03 9.46 -12.84
N ALA A 60 -4.26 9.97 -12.93
CA ALA A 60 -5.47 9.20 -12.68
C ALA A 60 -5.61 8.09 -13.73
N LYS A 61 -6.05 6.90 -13.30
CA LYS A 61 -6.20 5.71 -14.16
C LYS A 61 -6.93 6.03 -15.46
N ASP A 62 -8.09 6.69 -15.38
CA ASP A 62 -8.94 6.96 -16.54
C ASP A 62 -8.24 7.79 -17.61
N LYS A 63 -7.40 8.76 -17.19
CA LYS A 63 -6.62 9.59 -18.13
C LYS A 63 -5.45 8.84 -18.73
N ILE A 64 -4.74 8.04 -17.93
CA ILE A 64 -3.64 7.22 -18.45
C ILE A 64 -4.18 6.22 -19.48
N ASP A 65 -5.30 5.55 -19.18
CA ASP A 65 -5.96 4.61 -20.08
C ASP A 65 -6.42 5.30 -21.38
N GLU A 66 -6.97 6.52 -21.31
CA GLU A 66 -7.36 7.29 -22.50
C GLU A 66 -6.15 7.64 -23.38
N ILE A 67 -5.07 8.10 -22.77
CA ILE A 67 -3.88 8.61 -23.46
C ILE A 67 -3.06 7.48 -24.08
N VAL A 68 -2.91 6.35 -23.37
CA VAL A 68 -2.19 5.17 -23.87
C VAL A 68 -2.94 4.51 -25.03
N ARG A 69 -4.28 4.56 -25.05
CA ARG A 69 -5.06 4.14 -26.23
C ARG A 69 -4.78 4.99 -27.47
N LYS A 70 -4.39 6.25 -27.30
CA LYS A 70 -4.10 7.17 -28.41
C LYS A 70 -2.65 7.08 -28.89
N ASN A 71 -1.69 6.88 -27.99
CA ASN A 71 -0.25 6.78 -28.30
C ASN A 71 0.48 5.80 -27.37
N GLN A 72 1.02 4.71 -27.92
CA GLN A 72 1.79 3.69 -27.19
C GLN A 72 3.25 4.10 -26.87
N GLU A 73 3.80 5.12 -27.54
CA GLU A 73 5.22 5.50 -27.41
C GLU A 73 5.61 6.08 -26.03
N ASN A 74 4.65 6.33 -25.13
CA ASN A 74 4.88 7.01 -23.86
C ASN A 74 4.76 6.11 -22.62
N GLU A 75 4.69 4.78 -22.79
CA GLU A 75 4.64 3.83 -21.67
C GLU A 75 5.86 3.97 -20.74
N ASP A 76 7.06 4.17 -21.31
CA ASP A 76 8.32 4.35 -20.58
C ASP A 76 8.30 5.56 -19.63
N LEU A 77 7.61 6.64 -20.01
CA LEU A 77 7.50 7.84 -19.19
C LEU A 77 6.76 7.55 -17.88
N TYR A 78 5.61 6.88 -17.96
CA TYR A 78 4.80 6.52 -16.78
C TYR A 78 5.54 5.58 -15.85
N ILE A 79 6.25 4.63 -16.43
CA ILE A 79 7.09 3.68 -15.72
C ILE A 79 8.24 4.42 -14.99
N SER A 80 8.88 5.38 -15.66
CA SER A 80 9.94 6.20 -15.07
C SER A 80 9.42 7.11 -13.95
N ILE A 81 8.21 7.65 -14.08
CA ILE A 81 7.55 8.45 -13.03
C ILE A 81 7.26 7.57 -11.82
N LEU A 82 6.68 6.40 -12.03
CA LEU A 82 6.35 5.46 -10.95
C LEU A 82 7.60 5.03 -10.18
N SER A 83 8.70 4.78 -10.89
CA SER A 83 10.02 4.53 -10.29
C SER A 83 10.49 5.70 -9.42
N GLY A 84 10.39 6.93 -9.93
CA GLY A 84 10.71 8.14 -9.18
C GLY A 84 9.86 8.30 -7.93
N LEU A 85 8.56 8.00 -7.99
CA LEU A 85 7.67 8.02 -6.82
C LEU A 85 8.16 7.03 -5.73
N PHE A 86 8.49 5.79 -6.08
CA PHE A 86 9.01 4.81 -5.12
C PHE A 86 10.39 5.17 -4.54
N GLU A 87 11.24 5.82 -5.33
CA GLU A 87 12.51 6.34 -4.83
C GLU A 87 12.28 7.43 -3.77
N GLN A 88 11.36 8.36 -4.02
CA GLN A 88 11.01 9.39 -3.05
C GLN A 88 10.36 8.81 -1.78
N VAL A 89 9.54 7.76 -1.90
CA VAL A 89 9.02 7.00 -0.76
C VAL A 89 10.18 6.47 0.10
N THR A 90 11.17 5.84 -0.54
CA THR A 90 12.34 5.27 0.15
C THR A 90 13.16 6.36 0.85
N LEU A 91 13.50 7.44 0.14
CA LEU A 91 14.25 8.57 0.70
C LEU A 91 13.53 9.21 1.90
N LYS A 92 12.20 9.41 1.79
CA LYS A 92 11.41 9.98 2.88
C LYS A 92 11.39 9.05 4.09
N CYS A 93 11.28 7.74 3.88
CA CYS A 93 11.31 6.78 4.99
C CYS A 93 12.66 6.78 5.71
N ILE A 94 13.77 6.88 4.98
CA ILE A 94 15.11 7.02 5.57
C ILE A 94 15.21 8.30 6.40
N ALA A 95 14.72 9.42 5.87
CA ALA A 95 14.72 10.71 6.58
C ALA A 95 13.89 10.64 7.88
N LEU A 96 12.70 10.04 7.84
CA LEU A 96 11.86 9.83 9.02
C LEU A 96 12.55 8.90 10.04
N GLY A 97 13.20 7.83 9.59
CA GLY A 97 13.95 6.92 10.44
C GLY A 97 15.12 7.61 11.15
N TYR A 98 15.82 8.53 10.48
CA TYR A 98 16.89 9.33 11.10
C TYR A 98 16.35 10.28 12.17
N VAL A 99 15.25 10.98 11.86
CA VAL A 99 14.58 11.87 12.83
C VAL A 99 14.16 11.08 14.07
N GLN A 100 13.63 9.86 13.89
CA GLN A 100 13.21 9.00 14.99
C GLN A 100 14.39 8.55 15.86
N LYS A 101 15.46 8.01 15.26
CA LYS A 101 16.69 7.64 16.02
C LYS A 101 17.28 8.81 16.79
N LYS A 102 17.18 10.03 16.24
CA LYS A 102 17.61 11.25 16.93
C LYS A 102 16.72 11.58 18.14
N LYS A 103 15.39 11.40 18.04
CA LYS A 103 14.45 11.60 19.17
C LYS A 103 14.72 10.60 20.30
N GLU A 104 14.90 9.32 19.96
CA GLU A 104 15.21 8.24 20.92
C GLU A 104 16.50 8.54 21.69
N ARG A 105 17.56 8.97 21.00
CA ARG A 105 18.84 9.37 21.64
C ARG A 105 18.70 10.55 22.60
N LEU A 106 17.75 11.44 22.33
CA LEU A 106 17.47 12.61 23.16
C LEU A 106 16.50 12.29 24.31
N GLY A 107 16.02 11.05 24.43
CA GLY A 107 15.06 10.64 25.46
C GLY A 107 13.69 11.29 25.32
N ILE A 108 13.37 11.82 24.13
CA ILE A 108 12.09 12.48 23.84
C ILE A 108 11.08 11.42 23.39
N ASP A 109 10.95 10.36 24.18
CA ASP A 109 9.99 9.29 23.92
C ASP A 109 8.69 9.64 24.63
N GLY A 110 7.86 10.40 23.91
CA GLY A 110 6.48 10.69 24.29
C GLY A 110 6.19 12.17 24.47
N LEU A 111 5.65 12.80 23.42
CA LEU A 111 4.45 13.66 23.56
C LEU A 111 3.91 14.22 22.24
N TYR A 112 4.65 14.12 21.13
CA TYR A 112 4.16 14.63 19.84
C TYR A 112 4.38 13.58 18.74
N VAL A 113 3.35 12.75 18.53
CA VAL A 113 3.12 12.17 17.20
C VAL A 113 2.67 13.33 16.35
N ASP A 114 3.60 13.89 15.59
CA ASP A 114 3.30 14.96 14.66
C ASP A 114 2.39 14.38 13.58
N MET A 115 1.10 14.72 13.65
CA MET A 115 0.05 14.19 12.77
C MET A 115 0.30 14.52 11.29
N ASN A 116 1.14 15.52 11.02
CA ASN A 116 1.54 15.91 9.67
C ASN A 116 2.71 15.06 9.14
N GLN A 117 3.43 14.32 10.00
CA GLN A 117 4.51 13.46 9.57
C GLN A 117 3.96 12.31 8.73
N GLY A 118 4.37 12.28 7.45
CA GLY A 118 3.94 11.27 6.50
C GLY A 118 2.74 11.66 5.64
N LYS A 119 2.24 12.91 5.70
CA LYS A 119 1.18 13.38 4.77
C LYS A 119 1.64 13.27 3.31
N GLY A 120 2.80 13.80 2.97
CA GLY A 120 3.37 13.69 1.61
C GLY A 120 3.66 12.24 1.20
N LEU A 121 4.02 11.37 2.17
CA LEU A 121 4.18 9.94 1.93
C LEU A 121 2.86 9.28 1.53
N GLY A 122 1.77 9.64 2.21
CA GLY A 122 0.43 9.18 1.88
C GLY A 122 -0.01 9.60 0.48
N GLU A 123 0.20 10.87 0.13
CA GLU A 123 -0.15 11.41 -1.19
C GLU A 123 0.61 10.70 -2.32
N ILE A 124 1.93 10.48 -2.17
CA ILE A 124 2.70 9.73 -3.17
C ILE A 124 2.23 8.29 -3.31
N ILE A 125 1.95 7.61 -2.20
CA ILE A 125 1.49 6.21 -2.23
C ILE A 125 0.10 6.11 -2.87
N ASP A 126 -0.75 7.13 -2.72
CA ASP A 126 -2.06 7.19 -3.33
C ASP A 126 -1.97 7.34 -4.85
N ILE A 127 -1.07 8.22 -5.31
CA ILE A 127 -0.77 8.38 -6.74
C ILE A 127 -0.19 7.08 -7.32
N ALA A 128 0.81 6.49 -6.66
CA ALA A 128 1.42 5.23 -7.10
C ALA A 128 0.39 4.08 -7.14
N SER A 129 -0.49 4.01 -6.15
CA SER A 129 -1.56 3.01 -6.10
C SER A 129 -2.55 3.15 -7.23
N ASN A 130 -2.86 4.37 -7.67
CA ASN A 130 -3.76 4.59 -8.81
C ASN A 130 -3.08 4.19 -10.13
N MET A 131 -1.79 4.52 -10.31
CA MET A 131 -1.04 4.15 -11.52
C MET A 131 -0.91 2.64 -11.70
N ILE A 132 -0.68 1.88 -10.61
CA ILE A 132 -0.53 0.41 -10.69
C ILE A 132 -1.82 -0.30 -11.13
N GLN A 133 -3.00 0.34 -11.00
CA GLN A 133 -4.26 -0.23 -11.49
C GLN A 133 -4.42 -0.19 -13.02
N VAL A 134 -3.49 0.46 -13.74
CA VAL A 134 -3.46 0.51 -15.20
C VAL A 134 -2.85 -0.79 -15.74
N ASP A 135 -3.50 -1.41 -16.73
CA ASP A 135 -3.17 -2.79 -17.15
C ASP A 135 -1.75 -2.97 -17.69
N PHE A 136 -1.23 -2.03 -18.48
CA PHE A 136 0.15 -2.12 -19.00
C PHE A 136 1.18 -1.93 -17.88
N ILE A 137 0.98 -0.93 -17.01
CA ILE A 137 1.83 -0.70 -15.83
C ILE A 137 1.83 -1.93 -14.94
N LYS A 138 0.66 -2.53 -14.71
CA LYS A 138 0.51 -3.74 -13.91
C LYS A 138 1.26 -4.93 -14.51
N LYS A 139 1.26 -5.09 -15.85
CA LYS A 139 2.04 -6.13 -16.54
C LYS A 139 3.54 -5.91 -16.37
N GLU A 140 4.02 -4.69 -16.58
CA GLU A 140 5.44 -4.33 -16.35
C GLU A 140 5.84 -4.44 -14.88
N PHE A 141 4.90 -4.24 -13.97
CA PHE A 141 5.14 -4.46 -12.56
C PHE A 141 5.33 -5.94 -12.23
N LYS A 142 4.58 -6.82 -12.89
CA LYS A 142 4.69 -8.28 -12.75
C LYS A 142 5.91 -8.86 -13.45
N SER A 143 6.42 -8.21 -14.50
CA SER A 143 7.61 -8.66 -15.25
C SER A 143 8.89 -8.63 -14.39
N GLY A 144 8.87 -7.93 -13.24
CA GLY A 144 9.86 -8.06 -12.17
C GLY A 144 10.71 -6.81 -11.93
N THR A 145 10.78 -5.89 -12.90
CA THR A 145 11.62 -4.68 -12.83
C THR A 145 11.25 -3.77 -11.65
N TYR A 146 9.95 -3.64 -11.35
CA TYR A 146 9.43 -2.74 -10.29
C TYR A 146 9.07 -3.45 -8.98
N THR A 147 9.11 -4.77 -8.99
CA THR A 147 8.96 -5.61 -7.80
C THR A 147 10.00 -5.23 -6.74
N TYR A 148 11.25 -5.00 -7.16
CA TYR A 148 12.34 -4.59 -6.27
C TYR A 148 12.05 -3.26 -5.53
N ALA A 149 11.66 -2.20 -6.26
CA ALA A 149 11.42 -0.88 -5.68
C ALA A 149 10.23 -0.87 -4.70
N THR A 150 9.23 -1.71 -4.98
CA THR A 150 8.03 -1.87 -4.14
C THR A 150 8.32 -2.64 -2.87
N ILE A 151 9.10 -3.72 -2.96
CA ILE A 151 9.56 -4.45 -1.78
C ILE A 151 10.42 -3.52 -0.91
N LYS A 152 11.34 -2.75 -1.53
CA LYS A 152 12.23 -1.82 -0.81
C LYS A 152 11.46 -0.71 -0.09
N SER A 153 10.43 -0.15 -0.72
CA SER A 153 9.56 0.85 -0.08
C SER A 153 8.74 0.23 1.06
N LEU A 154 8.21 -0.98 0.90
CA LEU A 154 7.51 -1.71 1.97
C LEU A 154 8.40 -1.93 3.19
N LEU A 155 9.64 -2.39 2.98
CA LEU A 155 10.66 -2.57 4.01
C LEU A 155 10.96 -1.26 4.74
N SER A 156 11.11 -0.19 3.96
CA SER A 156 11.40 1.15 4.49
C SER A 156 10.25 1.70 5.34
N ILE A 157 8.99 1.44 4.98
CA ILE A 157 7.82 1.83 5.79
C ILE A 157 7.69 0.95 7.03
N ARG A 158 7.93 -0.36 6.92
CA ARG A 158 7.92 -1.29 8.07
C ARG A 158 9.00 -0.94 9.09
N LYS A 159 10.15 -0.41 8.68
CA LYS A 159 11.15 0.16 9.61
C LYS A 159 10.59 1.29 10.48
N LEU A 160 9.56 1.98 10.01
CA LEU A 160 8.89 3.07 10.74
C LEU A 160 7.75 2.58 11.65
N PHE A 161 7.54 1.26 11.77
CA PHE A 161 6.45 0.64 12.55
C PHE A 161 6.37 1.09 14.02
N LEU A 162 7.49 1.52 14.61
CA LEU A 162 7.53 2.04 15.98
C LEU A 162 6.84 3.41 16.15
N LEU A 163 6.55 4.14 15.06
CA LEU A 163 5.99 5.49 15.13
C LEU A 163 4.49 5.54 15.46
N LYS A 164 3.76 4.41 15.48
CA LYS A 164 2.30 4.32 15.76
C LYS A 164 1.47 5.43 15.09
N ASN A 165 1.89 5.89 13.91
CA ASN A 165 1.21 6.97 13.19
C ASN A 165 0.18 6.34 12.23
N LYS A 166 -1.07 6.80 12.32
CA LYS A 166 -2.18 6.31 11.49
C LYS A 166 -1.90 6.41 10.00
N THR A 167 -1.22 7.47 9.55
CA THR A 167 -0.87 7.70 8.15
C THR A 167 0.13 6.64 7.68
N LEU A 168 1.17 6.34 8.47
CA LEU A 168 2.15 5.31 8.13
C LEU A 168 1.54 3.91 8.08
N ILE A 169 0.63 3.58 9.00
CA ILE A 169 -0.10 2.31 8.98
C ILE A 169 -0.97 2.20 7.71
N ASN A 170 -1.63 3.30 7.32
CA ASN A 170 -2.43 3.32 6.09
C ASN A 170 -1.55 3.14 4.84
N CYS A 171 -0.41 3.84 4.78
CA CYS A 171 0.59 3.69 3.74
C CYS A 171 1.08 2.24 3.63
N GLU A 172 1.43 1.62 4.76
CA GLU A 172 1.84 0.22 4.82
C GLU A 172 0.77 -0.72 4.27
N ASN A 173 -0.50 -0.53 4.67
CA ASN A 173 -1.62 -1.32 4.18
C ASN A 173 -1.82 -1.17 2.66
N LYS A 174 -1.67 0.05 2.13
CA LYS A 174 -1.78 0.31 0.68
C LYS A 174 -0.64 -0.36 -0.09
N ILE A 175 0.60 -0.25 0.36
CA ILE A 175 1.73 -0.97 -0.28
C ILE A 175 1.54 -2.48 -0.19
N ASN A 176 1.12 -3.02 0.96
CA ASN A 176 0.80 -4.44 1.11
C ASN A 176 -0.32 -4.90 0.17
N LYS A 177 -1.33 -4.05 -0.06
CA LYS A 177 -2.42 -4.34 -1.01
C LYS A 177 -1.89 -4.38 -2.45
N MET A 178 -1.11 -3.38 -2.86
CA MET A 178 -0.47 -3.37 -4.18
C MET A 178 0.41 -4.61 -4.38
N PHE A 179 1.20 -4.97 -3.36
CA PHE A 179 2.04 -6.16 -3.35
C PHE A 179 1.25 -7.46 -3.54
N LYS A 180 0.10 -7.59 -2.87
CA LYS A 180 -0.81 -8.72 -3.07
C LYS A 180 -1.43 -8.74 -4.47
N GLU A 181 -1.71 -7.59 -5.06
CA GLU A 181 -2.28 -7.49 -6.42
C GLU A 181 -1.25 -7.75 -7.52
N ILE A 182 0.04 -7.56 -7.24
CA ILE A 182 1.17 -7.91 -8.10
C ILE A 182 1.46 -9.42 -8.02
N ASN A 183 1.32 -10.01 -6.83
CA ASN A 183 1.42 -11.46 -6.63
C ASN A 183 0.20 -12.18 -7.21
N SER A 184 0.21 -12.51 -8.50
CA SER A 184 -0.87 -13.32 -9.10
C SER A 184 -0.76 -14.79 -8.70
N ASP A 185 -1.82 -15.55 -9.00
CA ASP A 185 -1.90 -17.00 -8.75
C ASP A 185 -0.93 -17.85 -9.60
N SER A 186 -0.29 -17.28 -10.63
CA SER A 186 0.66 -17.99 -11.48
C SER A 186 1.96 -18.31 -10.75
N ASP A 187 2.44 -19.55 -10.88
CA ASP A 187 3.65 -20.01 -10.20
C ASP A 187 4.93 -19.34 -10.72
N GLU A 188 4.97 -18.91 -11.99
CA GLU A 188 6.10 -18.16 -12.55
C GLU A 188 6.24 -16.77 -11.91
N GLU A 189 5.12 -16.06 -11.71
CA GLU A 189 5.14 -14.73 -11.07
C GLU A 189 5.55 -14.84 -9.59
N LYS A 190 5.06 -15.87 -8.88
CA LYS A 190 5.51 -16.16 -7.50
C LYS A 190 7.00 -16.45 -7.47
N HIS A 191 7.52 -17.23 -8.43
CA HIS A 191 8.93 -17.56 -8.48
C HIS A 191 9.80 -16.31 -8.69
N ASN A 192 9.44 -15.47 -9.67
CA ASN A 192 10.13 -14.20 -9.95
C ASN A 192 10.10 -13.26 -8.75
N PHE A 193 8.94 -13.20 -8.08
CA PHE A 193 8.77 -12.42 -6.86
C PHE A 193 9.68 -12.89 -5.72
N ILE A 194 9.74 -14.20 -5.47
CA ILE A 194 10.62 -14.79 -4.45
C ILE A 194 12.10 -14.52 -4.80
N LEU A 195 12.49 -14.66 -6.07
CA LEU A 195 13.85 -14.34 -6.53
C LEU A 195 14.21 -12.86 -6.29
N ALA A 196 13.28 -11.94 -6.57
CA ALA A 196 13.48 -10.52 -6.29
C ALA A 196 13.67 -10.26 -4.79
N CYS A 197 12.87 -10.92 -3.93
CA CYS A 197 13.04 -10.84 -2.47
C CYS A 197 14.39 -11.38 -2.01
N ILE A 198 14.84 -12.52 -2.54
CA ILE A 198 16.14 -13.11 -2.18
C ILE A 198 17.28 -12.17 -2.58
N ARG A 199 17.26 -11.60 -3.79
CA ARG A 199 18.27 -10.63 -4.23
C ARG A 199 18.34 -9.40 -3.31
N LEU A 200 17.21 -8.95 -2.79
CA LEU A 200 17.14 -7.84 -1.85
C LEU A 200 17.77 -8.16 -0.49
N THR A 201 17.85 -9.42 -0.07
CA THR A 201 18.39 -9.78 1.25
C THR A 201 19.85 -9.38 1.44
N GLU A 202 20.63 -9.26 0.37
CA GLU A 202 22.05 -8.87 0.43
C GLU A 202 22.25 -7.41 0.82
N GLU A 203 21.29 -6.54 0.51
CA GLU A 203 21.34 -5.09 0.79
C GLU A 203 20.56 -4.69 2.06
N CYS A 204 19.85 -5.64 2.66
CA CYS A 204 18.93 -5.42 3.77
C CYS A 204 19.58 -5.68 5.13
N ASP A 205 19.10 -4.99 6.17
CA ASP A 205 19.49 -5.30 7.54
C ASP A 205 18.77 -6.55 8.08
N LYS A 206 19.19 -7.03 9.26
CA LYS A 206 18.65 -8.26 9.86
C LYS A 206 17.12 -8.22 10.06
N GLN A 207 16.54 -7.04 10.31
CA GLN A 207 15.10 -6.91 10.54
C GLN A 207 14.33 -6.97 9.21
N GLU A 208 14.84 -6.31 8.18
CA GLU A 208 14.31 -6.38 6.82
C GLU A 208 14.37 -7.80 6.26
N VAL A 209 15.50 -8.48 6.44
CA VAL A 209 15.68 -9.87 6.01
C VAL A 209 14.67 -10.79 6.70
N ALA A 210 14.47 -10.65 8.02
CA ALA A 210 13.48 -11.45 8.76
C ALA A 210 12.06 -11.26 8.21
N PHE A 211 11.69 -10.02 7.86
CA PHE A 211 10.40 -9.72 7.26
C PHE A 211 10.25 -10.30 5.85
N LEU A 212 11.29 -10.22 5.02
CA LEU A 212 11.30 -10.84 3.70
C LEU A 212 11.09 -12.36 3.81
N TYR A 213 11.78 -13.02 4.76
CA TYR A 213 11.59 -14.45 5.00
C TYR A 213 10.17 -14.79 5.47
N GLU A 214 9.58 -13.99 6.36
CA GLU A 214 8.19 -14.17 6.78
C GLU A 214 7.23 -14.06 5.58
N HIS A 215 7.43 -13.08 4.71
CA HIS A 215 6.64 -12.90 3.50
C HIS A 215 6.82 -14.06 2.50
N ILE A 216 8.06 -14.47 2.22
CA ILE A 216 8.35 -15.60 1.34
C ILE A 216 7.69 -16.86 1.90
N LYS A 217 7.78 -17.10 3.20
CA LYS A 217 7.13 -18.23 3.87
C LYS A 217 5.61 -18.20 3.64
N ASN A 218 4.98 -17.04 3.82
CA ASN A 218 3.54 -16.89 3.61
C ASN A 218 3.11 -17.09 2.14
N ILE A 219 4.01 -16.89 1.17
CA ILE A 219 3.75 -17.17 -0.24
C ILE A 219 3.89 -18.66 -0.55
N ILE A 220 4.93 -19.31 -0.02
CA ILE A 220 5.24 -20.73 -0.28
C ILE A 220 4.25 -21.65 0.45
N ASP A 221 3.97 -21.36 1.72
CA ASP A 221 3.06 -22.13 2.57
C ASP A 221 2.09 -21.17 3.25
N PRO A 222 1.03 -20.71 2.53
CA PRO A 222 0.06 -19.82 3.11
C PRO A 222 -0.63 -20.53 4.28
N VAL A 223 -0.65 -19.86 5.43
CA VAL A 223 -1.34 -20.37 6.63
C VAL A 223 -2.79 -20.67 6.24
N LYS A 224 -3.14 -21.95 6.17
CA LYS A 224 -4.51 -22.37 5.88
C LYS A 224 -5.41 -21.80 6.96
N HIS A 225 -6.24 -20.81 6.59
CA HIS A 225 -7.31 -20.37 7.46
C HIS A 225 -8.18 -21.58 7.74
N ILE A 226 -8.35 -21.93 9.03
CA ILE A 226 -9.28 -22.97 9.43
C ILE A 226 -10.65 -22.54 8.88
N PRO A 227 -11.23 -23.27 7.92
CA PRO A 227 -12.53 -22.89 7.37
C PRO A 227 -13.54 -22.78 8.51
N ASN A 228 -14.27 -21.67 8.54
CA ASN A 228 -15.30 -21.45 9.55
C ASN A 228 -16.53 -22.27 9.17
N TYR A 229 -16.51 -23.56 9.52
CA TYR A 229 -17.64 -24.45 9.28
C TYR A 229 -18.84 -24.01 10.09
N GLN A 230 -20.01 -24.10 9.45
CA GLN A 230 -21.31 -23.96 10.09
C GLN A 230 -21.82 -25.38 10.38
N LEU A 231 -22.10 -25.67 11.64
CA LEU A 231 -22.54 -26.98 12.09
C LEU A 231 -24.03 -26.92 12.46
N ASN A 232 -24.81 -27.78 11.83
CA ASN A 232 -26.22 -27.96 12.15
C ASN A 232 -26.35 -29.08 13.21
N LEU A 233 -26.81 -28.71 14.41
CA LEU A 233 -27.01 -29.67 15.50
C LEU A 233 -28.49 -30.02 15.62
N ILE A 234 -28.80 -31.31 15.59
CA ILE A 234 -30.17 -31.83 15.69
C ILE A 234 -30.26 -32.73 16.92
N LYS A 235 -31.21 -32.43 17.81
CA LYS A 235 -31.54 -33.31 18.93
C LYS A 235 -32.34 -34.49 18.40
N ASN A 236 -31.96 -35.69 18.82
CA ASN A 236 -32.82 -36.84 18.64
C ASN A 236 -34.08 -36.63 19.51
N PRO A 237 -35.31 -36.76 18.97
CA PRO A 237 -36.55 -36.60 19.73
C PRO A 237 -36.60 -37.44 21.01
N ASN A 238 -36.02 -38.64 21.00
CA ASN A 238 -36.00 -39.53 22.17
C ASN A 238 -35.08 -39.02 23.30
N HIS A 239 -34.15 -38.11 23.00
CA HIS A 239 -33.16 -37.58 23.95
C HIS A 239 -33.52 -36.18 24.47
N GLU A 240 -34.57 -35.54 23.93
CA GLU A 240 -34.97 -34.18 24.29
C GLU A 240 -35.40 -34.05 25.76
N ILE A 241 -35.90 -35.15 26.34
CA ILE A 241 -36.30 -35.23 27.76
C ILE A 241 -35.08 -35.09 28.69
N TYR A 242 -33.91 -35.56 28.24
CA TYR A 242 -32.64 -35.55 28.99
C TYR A 242 -31.79 -34.32 28.68
N LEU A 243 -31.81 -33.85 27.42
CA LEU A 243 -31.08 -32.67 26.95
C LEU A 243 -32.01 -31.46 26.95
N ARG A 244 -32.39 -30.98 28.14
CA ARG A 244 -33.33 -29.87 28.32
C ARG A 244 -32.65 -28.54 27.97
N GLY A 245 -33.18 -27.80 27.01
CA GLY A 245 -32.60 -26.53 26.52
C GLY A 245 -33.07 -26.21 25.09
N ARG A 246 -33.08 -24.94 24.67
CA ARG A 246 -33.44 -24.56 23.28
C ARG A 246 -32.18 -24.23 22.48
N MET A 247 -31.96 -24.92 21.37
CA MET A 247 -30.85 -24.64 20.44
C MET A 247 -31.18 -23.43 19.55
N SER A 248 -31.08 -22.22 20.11
CA SER A 248 -31.60 -20.99 19.46
C SER A 248 -30.67 -20.35 18.42
N LYS A 249 -29.42 -20.82 18.29
CA LYS A 249 -28.39 -20.24 17.41
C LYS A 249 -27.89 -21.23 16.36
N ASN A 250 -28.71 -22.21 16.00
CA ASN A 250 -28.40 -23.21 14.99
C ASN A 250 -28.70 -22.65 13.58
N PRO A 251 -27.80 -22.75 12.58
CA PRO A 251 -26.47 -23.36 12.61
C PRO A 251 -25.43 -22.56 13.39
N TYR A 252 -24.56 -23.27 14.10
CA TYR A 252 -23.50 -22.69 14.93
C TYR A 252 -22.18 -22.63 14.17
N SER A 253 -21.40 -21.55 14.33
CA SER A 253 -20.05 -21.52 13.78
C SER A 253 -19.08 -22.36 14.62
N LEU A 254 -18.05 -22.94 14.02
CA LEU A 254 -17.01 -23.68 14.73
C LEU A 254 -16.35 -22.84 15.84
N LYS A 255 -16.25 -21.52 15.65
CA LYS A 255 -15.74 -20.59 16.66
C LYS A 255 -16.66 -20.48 17.87
N ASP A 256 -17.97 -20.50 17.65
CA ASP A 256 -18.97 -20.39 18.72
C ASP A 256 -19.17 -21.71 19.47
N LEU A 257 -18.91 -22.83 18.79
CA LEU A 257 -19.07 -24.18 19.34
C LEU A 257 -17.93 -24.59 20.27
N GLY A 258 -16.77 -23.95 20.18
CA GLY A 258 -15.58 -24.35 20.92
C GLY A 258 -14.89 -25.60 20.35
N ALA A 259 -13.87 -26.10 21.06
CA ALA A 259 -13.04 -27.20 20.59
C ALA A 259 -13.39 -28.55 21.22
N SER A 260 -14.24 -28.57 22.26
CA SER A 260 -14.55 -29.76 23.03
C SER A 260 -16.02 -30.16 22.94
N MET A 261 -16.31 -31.46 23.12
CA MET A 261 -17.69 -31.97 23.19
C MET A 261 -18.50 -31.41 24.37
N ARG A 262 -17.83 -30.86 25.39
CA ARG A 262 -18.50 -30.17 26.50
C ARG A 262 -19.07 -28.83 26.05
N ASP A 263 -18.31 -28.08 25.25
CA ASP A 263 -18.78 -26.81 24.68
C ASP A 263 -20.01 -27.03 23.79
N VAL A 264 -20.04 -28.16 23.06
CA VAL A 264 -21.21 -28.59 22.28
C VAL A 264 -22.40 -28.90 23.20
N LEU A 265 -22.17 -29.62 24.30
CA LEU A 265 -23.21 -29.94 25.28
C LEU A 265 -23.83 -28.68 25.87
N ASP A 266 -23.01 -27.67 26.22
CA ASP A 266 -23.44 -26.38 26.77
C ASP A 266 -24.26 -25.54 25.78
N LYS A 267 -24.15 -25.79 24.47
CA LYS A 267 -25.03 -25.16 23.45
C LYS A 267 -26.35 -25.92 23.26
N ILE A 268 -26.39 -27.18 23.68
CA ILE A 268 -27.53 -28.10 23.49
C ILE A 268 -28.42 -28.14 24.74
N CYS A 269 -27.86 -28.09 25.95
CA CYS A 269 -28.58 -28.12 27.23
C CYS A 269 -28.56 -26.74 27.89
#